data_AF-A0A972GSA4-F1
#
_entry.id   AF-A0A972GSA4-F1
#
_cell.length_a   1.000
_cell.length_b   1.000
_cell.length_c   1.000
_cell.angle_alpha   90.00
_cell.angle_beta   90.00
_cell.angle_gamma   90.00
#
_symmetry.space_group_name_H-M   'P 1'
#
loop_
_entity.id
_entity.type
_entity.pdbx_description
1 polymer ?
#
loop_
_entity_poly.entity_id
_entity_poly.type
_entity_poly.pdbx_seq_one_letter_code
_entity_poly.pdbx_strand_id
1 'polypeptide(L)'
;MGKSQLEELTKEFQKIPITSLQELSKIIFNNRISCYIQEIENMLKSISSDDLKFKWLDIKSHITLDDKAFLNDFPDEYFYFADLWSNDSGELLLILKKHH
;
A
#
# COMPACT_ATOMS: atom_id res chain seq x y z
N MET A 1 9.27 -23.31 8.75
CA MET A 1 8.89 -21.88 8.62
C MET A 1 8.18 -21.75 7.29
N GLY A 2 6.87 -21.48 7.30
CA GLY A 2 6.13 -21.18 6.08
C GLY A 2 6.54 -19.80 5.56
N LYS A 3 6.54 -19.62 4.24
CA LYS A 3 6.74 -18.30 3.63
C LYS A 3 5.64 -17.34 4.06
N SER A 4 5.95 -16.07 4.25
CA SER A 4 4.94 -15.06 4.58
C SER A 4 3.95 -14.91 3.42
N GLN A 5 2.69 -14.58 3.73
CA GLN A 5 1.66 -14.32 2.70
C GLN A 5 2.09 -13.21 1.73
N LEU A 6 2.87 -12.25 2.22
CA LEU A 6 3.43 -11.17 1.44
C LEU A 6 4.43 -11.68 0.39
N GLU A 7 5.38 -12.52 0.79
CA GLU A 7 6.39 -13.08 -0.14
C GLU A 7 5.74 -13.91 -1.25
N GLU A 8 4.72 -14.71 -0.93
CA GLU A 8 4.00 -15.49 -1.95
C GLU A 8 3.16 -14.61 -2.86
N LEU A 9 2.60 -13.50 -2.35
CA LEU A 9 1.82 -12.55 -3.15
C LEU A 9 2.71 -11.74 -4.09
N THR A 10 3.90 -11.34 -3.66
CA THR A 10 4.80 -10.48 -4.43
C THR A 10 5.86 -11.23 -5.24
N LYS A 11 5.87 -12.56 -5.23
CA LYS A 11 6.88 -13.39 -5.91
C LYS A 11 7.06 -13.11 -7.42
N GLU A 12 5.98 -12.69 -8.08
CA GLU A 12 5.92 -12.37 -9.52
C GLU A 12 5.84 -10.87 -9.78
N PHE A 13 5.99 -10.06 -8.72
CA PHE A 13 5.88 -8.62 -8.77
C PHE A 13 7.23 -7.95 -8.50
N GLN A 14 7.42 -6.78 -9.09
CA GLN A 14 8.57 -5.92 -8.87
C GLN A 14 8.10 -4.60 -8.27
N LYS A 15 8.82 -4.09 -7.26
CA LYS A 15 8.51 -2.79 -6.67
C LYS A 15 8.70 -1.68 -7.69
N ILE A 16 7.72 -0.79 -7.76
CA ILE A 16 7.79 0.44 -8.54
C ILE A 16 8.07 1.59 -7.57
N PRO A 17 9.09 2.43 -7.83
CA PRO A 17 9.31 3.63 -7.05
C PRO A 17 8.14 4.60 -7.22
N ILE A 18 7.62 5.12 -6.11
CA ILE A 18 6.63 6.20 -6.11
C ILE A 18 7.30 7.43 -5.52
N THR A 19 7.18 8.56 -6.21
CA THR A 19 7.85 9.80 -5.81
C THR A 19 6.94 10.77 -5.06
N SER A 20 5.62 10.58 -5.13
CA SER A 20 4.66 11.46 -4.45
C SER A 20 3.29 10.82 -4.22
N LEU A 21 2.56 11.32 -3.21
CA LEU A 21 1.16 10.94 -2.98
C LEU A 21 0.24 11.35 -4.15
N GLN A 22 0.61 12.38 -4.91
CA GLN A 22 -0.13 12.78 -6.11
C GLN A 22 0.00 11.74 -7.22
N GLU A 23 1.20 11.19 -7.42
CA GLU A 23 1.45 10.09 -8.35
C GLU A 23 0.67 8.84 -7.93
N LEU A 24 0.76 8.45 -6.66
CA LEU A 24 0.01 7.32 -6.13
C LEU A 24 -1.51 7.50 -6.28
N SER A 25 -2.02 8.72 -6.02
CA SER A 25 -3.43 9.06 -6.26
C SER A 25 -3.81 8.81 -7.72
N LYS A 26 -3.04 9.34 -8.67
CA LYS A 26 -3.31 9.14 -10.11
C LYS A 26 -3.35 7.65 -10.45
N ILE A 27 -2.42 6.86 -9.92
CA ILE A 27 -2.38 5.41 -10.15
C ILE A 27 -3.64 4.74 -9.62
N ILE A 28 -4.03 5.04 -8.38
CA ILE A 28 -5.22 4.46 -7.74
C ILE A 28 -6.49 4.81 -8.50
N PHE A 29 -6.69 6.08 -8.89
CA PHE A 29 -7.93 6.52 -9.52
C PHE A 29 -8.05 6.10 -10.99
N ASN A 30 -6.94 6.04 -11.72
CA ASN A 30 -6.94 5.77 -13.16
C ASN A 30 -6.81 4.29 -13.52
N ASN A 31 -6.36 3.43 -12.60
CA ASN A 31 -6.14 2.01 -12.86
C ASN A 31 -7.03 1.13 -12.00
N ARG A 32 -7.19 -0.12 -12.44
CA ARG A 32 -7.66 -1.20 -11.57
C ARG A 32 -6.44 -1.74 -10.83
N ILE A 33 -6.41 -1.54 -9.52
CA ILE A 33 -5.30 -1.95 -8.67
C ILE A 33 -5.80 -2.93 -7.62
N SER A 34 -5.07 -4.02 -7.41
CA SER A 34 -5.28 -4.90 -6.26
C SER A 34 -4.64 -4.25 -5.06
N CYS A 35 -5.36 -4.12 -3.95
CA CYS A 35 -4.83 -3.46 -2.76
C CYS A 35 -4.96 -4.36 -1.55
N TYR A 36 -3.91 -4.39 -0.73
CA TYR A 36 -3.87 -5.15 0.51
C TYR A 36 -3.37 -4.26 1.64
N ILE A 37 -4.01 -4.38 2.80
CA ILE A 37 -3.58 -3.71 4.03
C ILE A 37 -2.94 -4.76 4.92
N GLN A 38 -1.71 -4.52 5.34
CA GLN A 38 -0.99 -5.33 6.32
C GLN A 38 -1.09 -4.62 7.68
N GLU A 39 -2.03 -5.04 8.52
CA GLU A 39 -2.18 -4.49 9.88
C GLU A 39 -1.32 -5.23 10.91
N ILE A 40 -0.98 -6.49 10.65
CA ILE A 40 -0.18 -7.37 11.50
C ILE A 40 0.79 -8.13 10.58
N GLU A 41 2.02 -8.43 11.06
CA GLU A 41 3.13 -9.00 10.27
C GLU A 41 2.76 -10.18 9.35
N ASN A 42 1.70 -10.94 9.64
CA ASN A 42 1.32 -12.13 8.88
C ASN A 42 -0.08 -12.10 8.25
N MET A 43 -0.80 -10.97 8.31
CA MET A 43 -2.17 -10.89 7.81
C MET A 43 -2.34 -9.78 6.79
N LEU A 44 -2.61 -10.19 5.55
CA LEU A 44 -2.99 -9.28 4.47
C LEU A 44 -4.51 -9.27 4.32
N LYS A 45 -5.10 -8.08 4.43
CA LYS A 45 -6.52 -7.86 4.17
C LYS A 45 -6.69 -7.22 2.81
N SER A 46 -7.32 -7.93 1.88
CA SER A 46 -7.68 -7.36 0.59
C SER A 46 -8.72 -6.26 0.75
N ILE A 47 -8.52 -5.14 0.06
CA ILE A 47 -9.50 -4.07 -0.09
C ILE A 47 -9.81 -3.90 -1.58
N SER A 48 -11.09 -3.73 -1.92
CA SER A 48 -11.47 -3.51 -3.31
C SER A 48 -10.94 -2.16 -3.82
N SER A 49 -10.75 -2.04 -5.13
CA SER A 49 -10.32 -0.77 -5.73
C SER A 49 -11.33 0.35 -5.45
N ASP A 50 -12.63 0.02 -5.42
CA ASP A 50 -13.69 0.99 -5.11
C ASP A 50 -13.66 1.43 -3.64
N ASP A 51 -13.50 0.48 -2.70
CA ASP A 51 -13.36 0.79 -1.27
C ASP A 51 -12.09 1.61 -1.00
N LEU A 52 -10.99 1.30 -1.69
CA LEU A 52 -9.75 2.07 -1.61
C LEU A 52 -9.96 3.50 -2.09
N LYS A 53 -10.60 3.70 -3.25
CA LYS A 53 -10.92 5.02 -3.79
C LYS A 53 -11.83 5.81 -2.86
N PHE A 54 -12.84 5.15 -2.30
CA PHE A 54 -13.77 5.73 -1.34
C PHE A 54 -13.05 6.21 -0.08
N LYS A 55 -12.17 5.38 0.48
CA LYS A 55 -11.40 5.68 1.69
C LYS A 55 -10.15 6.51 1.44
N TRP A 56 -9.78 6.79 0.19
CA TRP A 56 -8.52 7.43 -0.16
C TRP A 56 -8.33 8.76 0.56
N LEU A 57 -9.39 9.56 0.67
CA LEU A 57 -9.34 10.86 1.33
C LEU A 57 -8.98 10.77 2.81
N ASP A 58 -9.43 9.70 3.47
CA ASP A 58 -9.19 9.46 4.90
C ASP A 58 -7.81 8.84 5.13
N ILE A 59 -7.40 7.90 4.27
CA ILE A 59 -6.13 7.18 4.48
C ILE A 59 -4.91 7.96 3.99
N LYS A 60 -5.04 8.84 2.98
CA LYS A 60 -3.89 9.51 2.35
C LYS A 60 -3.08 10.37 3.33
N SER A 61 -3.71 10.92 4.36
CA SER A 61 -3.03 11.70 5.41
C SER A 61 -2.22 10.85 6.37
N HIS A 62 -2.44 9.53 6.36
CA HIS A 62 -1.67 8.56 7.11
C HIS A 62 -0.67 7.81 6.23
N ILE A 63 -0.52 8.12 4.94
CA ILE A 63 0.46 7.43 4.08
C ILE A 63 1.77 8.19 4.08
N THR A 64 2.86 7.47 4.33
CA THR A 64 4.22 7.94 4.07
C THR A 64 4.85 7.16 2.92
N LEU A 65 5.65 7.88 2.13
CA LEU A 65 6.49 7.31 1.08
C LEU A 65 7.98 7.36 1.45
N ASP A 66 8.31 7.97 2.58
CA ASP A 66 9.68 8.08 3.06
C ASP A 66 10.11 6.76 3.70
N ASP A 67 11.42 6.45 3.66
CA ASP A 67 11.96 5.26 4.33
C ASP A 67 11.95 5.37 5.86
N LYS A 68 11.68 6.56 6.39
CA LYS A 68 11.65 6.87 7.82
C LYS A 68 10.51 7.85 8.10
N ALA A 69 9.67 7.51 9.06
CA ALA A 69 8.58 8.36 9.52
C ALA A 69 8.39 8.17 11.03
N PHE A 70 8.03 9.23 11.76
CA PHE A 70 7.74 9.16 13.19
C PHE A 70 6.23 9.19 13.40
N LEU A 71 5.73 8.44 14.38
CA LEU A 71 4.29 8.33 14.67
C LEU A 71 3.66 9.70 15.01
N ASN A 72 4.43 10.56 15.67
CA ASN A 72 4.01 11.91 16.05
C ASN A 72 3.74 12.83 14.84
N ASP A 73 4.20 12.45 13.65
CA ASP A 73 3.95 13.21 12.42
C ASP A 73 2.58 12.90 11.80
N PHE A 74 1.86 11.90 12.34
CA PHE A 74 0.60 11.41 11.78
C PHE A 74 -0.56 11.52 12.77
N PRO A 75 -1.80 11.70 12.27
CA PRO A 75 -2.97 11.65 13.12
C PRO A 75 -3.09 10.28 13.78
N ASP A 76 -3.67 10.24 14.97
CA ASP A 76 -3.94 9.00 15.72
C ASP A 76 -2.70 8.10 15.94
N GLU A 77 -1.50 8.67 15.84
CA GLU A 77 -0.21 8.01 16.06
C GLU A 77 -0.01 6.75 15.19
N TYR A 78 -0.54 6.74 13.97
CA TYR A 78 -0.31 5.64 13.03
C TYR A 78 -0.11 6.13 11.60
N PHE A 79 0.65 5.36 10.83
CA PHE A 79 0.84 5.59 9.40
C PHE A 79 0.91 4.30 8.59
N TYR A 80 0.86 4.42 7.27
CA TYR A 80 1.05 3.34 6.31
C TYR A 80 2.28 3.62 5.46
N PHE A 81 3.21 2.66 5.37
CA PHE A 81 4.14 2.63 4.24
C PHE A 81 3.40 2.07 3.03
N ALA A 82 3.44 2.80 1.91
CA ALA A 82 2.87 2.35 0.65
C ALA A 82 3.95 1.73 -0.24
N ASP A 83 3.85 0.42 -0.47
CA ASP A 83 4.64 -0.29 -1.46
C ASP A 83 3.77 -0.53 -2.71
N LEU A 84 4.14 0.06 -3.84
CA LEU A 84 3.54 -0.24 -5.14
C LEU A 84 4.38 -1.26 -5.89
N TRP A 85 3.71 -2.20 -6.51
CA TRP A 85 4.32 -3.22 -7.32
C TRP A 85 3.61 -3.39 -8.64
N SER A 86 4.33 -3.93 -9.63
CA SER A 86 3.75 -4.41 -10.88
C SER A 86 4.41 -5.70 -11.35
N ASN A 87 3.68 -6.48 -12.14
CA ASN A 87 4.20 -7.68 -12.79
C ASN A 87 4.32 -7.48 -14.32
N ASP A 88 4.87 -8.47 -15.00
CA ASP A 88 5.09 -8.43 -16.46
C ASP A 88 3.79 -8.34 -17.28
N SER A 89 2.65 -8.68 -16.67
CA SER A 89 1.31 -8.53 -17.27
C SER A 89 0.76 -7.11 -17.17
N GLY A 90 1.45 -6.19 -16.47
CA GLY A 90 1.00 -4.83 -16.22
C GLY A 90 -0.04 -4.72 -15.09
N GLU A 91 -0.24 -5.78 -14.31
CA GLU A 91 -1.09 -5.70 -13.12
C GLU A 91 -0.40 -4.85 -12.07
N LEU A 92 -1.21 -4.11 -11.31
CA LEU A 92 -0.73 -3.25 -10.24
C LEU A 92 -1.20 -3.80 -8.89
N LEU A 93 -0.29 -3.76 -7.93
CA LEU A 93 -0.50 -4.21 -6.57
C LEU A 93 -0.03 -3.13 -5.60
N LEU A 94 -0.94 -2.64 -4.76
CA LEU A 94 -0.63 -1.72 -3.68
C LEU A 94 -0.67 -2.46 -2.34
N ILE A 95 0.37 -2.30 -1.54
CA ILE A 95 0.46 -2.85 -0.20
C ILE A 95 0.63 -1.69 0.79
N LEU A 96 -0.34 -1.53 1.68
CA LEU A 96 -0.31 -0.54 2.74
C LEU A 96 0.05 -1.22 4.05
N LYS A 97 1.27 -0.99 4.55
CA LYS A 97 1.77 -1.59 5.79
C LYS A 97 1.53 -0.64 6.95
N LYS A 98 0.63 -1.02 7.86
CA LYS A 98 0.29 -0.19 9.01
C LYS A 98 1.40 -0.25 10.05
N HIS A 99 1.80 0.91 10.53
CA HIS A 99 2.71 1.08 11.66
C HIS A 99 2.02 1.92 12.74
N HIS A 100 2.21 1.48 13.97
CA HIS A 100 1.85 2.14 15.23
C HIS A 100 3.09 2.27 16.09
#